data_AF-A0A1D2A7W3-F1
#
_entry.id   AF-A0A1D2A7W3-F1
#
_cell.length_a   1.000
_cell.length_b   1.000
_cell.length_c   1.000
_cell.angle_alpha   90.00
_cell.angle_beta   90.00
_cell.angle_gamma   90.00
#
_symmetry.space_group_name_H-M   'P 1'
#
loop_
_entity.id
_entity.type
_entity.pdbx_description
1 polymer ?
#
loop_
_entity_poly.entity_id
_entity_poly.type
_entity_poly.pdbx_seq_one_letter_code
_entity_poly.pdbx_strand_id
1 'polypeptide(L)'
;MATNGDIVEGYLVVKVLEVAGHNKNDEPVWDPSFQAGYVKVEIRGGSRIVKKSTSLQKVVDNVITWEEQLALEALKDANELRIMLCQEKKSDERPARSSIVAACGIYIRDLLEAVPVDKYFELFQPKLGKDGGFIRVSVNYLLPDQVRNGAPPLEAEPTELSEPAKKEKGRAPWVQLALLAAAAALAATRVLAKKN
;
A
#
# COMPACT_ATOMS: atom_id res chain seq x y z
N MET A 1 -17.65 -29.22 23.43
CA MET A 1 -17.34 -27.83 23.06
C MET A 1 -16.58 -27.90 21.75
N ALA A 2 -17.16 -27.44 20.65
CA ALA A 2 -16.50 -27.48 19.36
C ALA A 2 -15.29 -26.56 19.40
N THR A 3 -14.13 -27.07 19.01
CA THR A 3 -12.97 -26.25 18.66
C THR A 3 -13.39 -25.43 17.45
N ASN A 4 -13.82 -24.18 17.67
CA ASN A 4 -14.04 -23.24 16.57
C ASN A 4 -12.71 -23.13 15.84
N GLY A 5 -12.64 -23.70 14.64
CA GLY A 5 -11.52 -23.48 13.74
C GLY A 5 -11.38 -21.99 13.44
N ASP A 6 -10.26 -21.64 12.84
CA ASP A 6 -9.99 -20.27 12.44
C ASP A 6 -10.94 -19.86 11.30
N ILE A 7 -12.09 -19.31 11.65
CA ILE A 7 -13.05 -18.78 10.68
C ILE A 7 -12.53 -17.42 10.22
N VAL A 8 -12.10 -17.35 8.96
CA VAL A 8 -11.70 -16.11 8.30
C VAL A 8 -12.94 -15.45 7.67
N GLU A 9 -13.27 -14.24 8.10
CA GLU A 9 -14.42 -13.47 7.59
C GLU A 9 -14.02 -12.55 6.42
N GLY A 10 -12.73 -12.30 6.24
CA GLY A 10 -12.18 -11.54 5.14
C GLY A 10 -10.73 -11.12 5.39
N TYR A 11 -10.28 -10.13 4.64
CA TYR A 11 -8.90 -9.67 4.64
C TYR A 11 -8.84 -8.16 4.73
N LEU A 12 -8.17 -7.65 5.76
CA LEU A 12 -7.79 -6.24 5.85
C LEU A 12 -6.50 -6.04 5.07
N VAL A 13 -6.57 -5.23 4.03
CA VAL A 13 -5.44 -4.81 3.21
C VAL A 13 -5.01 -3.43 3.68
N VAL A 14 -3.88 -3.37 4.39
CA VAL A 14 -3.33 -2.15 4.98
C VAL A 14 -2.10 -1.73 4.19
N LYS A 15 -2.19 -0.64 3.44
CA LYS A 15 -1.04 0.03 2.83
C LYS A 15 -0.48 1.06 3.81
N VAL A 16 0.75 0.85 4.25
CA VAL A 16 1.51 1.76 5.11
C VAL A 16 2.31 2.69 4.21
N LEU A 17 1.96 3.98 4.20
CA LEU A 17 2.62 4.95 3.33
C LEU A 17 3.82 5.56 4.05
N GLU A 18 3.57 6.27 5.15
CA GLU A 18 4.58 7.00 5.88
C GLU A 18 4.20 7.18 7.35
N VAL A 19 5.19 7.49 8.17
CA VAL A 19 5.00 7.98 9.54
C VAL A 19 5.89 9.20 9.77
N ALA A 20 5.34 10.20 10.45
CA ALA A 20 6.03 11.44 10.76
C ALA A 20 6.09 11.66 12.27
N GLY A 21 7.26 12.06 12.76
CA GLY A 21 7.58 12.21 14.18
C GLY A 21 7.29 13.58 14.75
N HIS A 22 6.31 14.31 14.21
CA HIS A 22 5.88 15.61 14.72
C HIS A 22 4.48 15.53 15.34
N ASN A 23 4.20 16.37 16.33
CA ASN A 23 2.84 16.52 16.86
C ASN A 23 2.03 17.57 16.06
N LYS A 24 0.80 17.84 16.50
CA LYS A 24 -0.08 18.84 15.89
C LYS A 24 0.46 20.29 15.88
N ASN A 25 1.48 20.57 16.68
CA ASN A 25 2.16 21.86 16.75
C ASN A 25 3.45 21.90 15.91
N ASP A 26 3.72 20.85 15.11
CA ASP A 26 4.95 20.66 14.34
C ASP A 26 6.22 20.49 15.20
N GLU A 27 6.06 20.07 16.46
CA GLU A 27 7.19 19.80 17.36
C GLU A 27 7.67 18.35 17.21
N PRO A 28 8.99 18.10 17.10
CA PRO A 28 9.51 16.73 17.04
C PRO A 28 9.29 15.98 18.35
N VAL A 29 8.71 14.78 18.27
CA VAL A 29 8.34 13.96 19.44
C VAL A 29 9.12 12.65 19.57
N TRP A 30 9.87 12.26 18.54
CA TRP A 30 10.71 11.08 18.62
C TRP A 30 12.04 11.36 19.31
N ASP A 31 12.58 10.34 19.96
CA ASP A 31 13.93 10.38 20.50
C ASP A 31 14.94 10.56 19.33
N PRO A 32 15.87 11.52 19.39
CA PRO A 32 16.87 11.71 18.33
C PRO A 32 17.74 10.47 18.05
N SER A 33 17.83 9.52 18.99
CA SER A 33 18.52 8.24 18.80
C SER A 33 17.71 7.21 17.99
N PHE A 34 16.44 7.49 17.68
CA PHE A 34 15.63 6.66 16.80
C PHE A 34 16.03 6.90 15.34
N GLN A 35 16.77 5.93 14.77
CA GLN A 35 17.41 6.07 13.45
C GLN A 35 16.79 5.18 12.36
N ALA A 36 16.08 4.13 12.75
CA ALA A 36 15.42 3.21 11.83
C ALA A 36 14.27 2.49 12.53
N GLY A 37 13.20 2.25 11.78
CA GLY A 37 12.01 1.58 12.29
C GLY A 37 11.21 0.86 11.22
N TYR A 38 10.23 0.09 11.68
CA TYR A 38 9.27 -0.64 10.85
C TYR A 38 7.89 -0.56 11.50
N VAL A 39 6.84 -0.73 10.72
CA VAL A 39 5.47 -0.75 11.21
C VAL A 39 5.02 -2.18 11.36
N LYS A 40 4.52 -2.52 12.55
CA LYS A 40 3.89 -3.80 12.86
C LYS A 40 2.39 -3.59 12.99
N VAL A 41 1.62 -4.35 12.22
CA VAL A 41 0.17 -4.35 12.23
C VAL A 41 -0.31 -5.66 12.87
N GLU A 42 -1.23 -5.55 13.83
CA GLU A 42 -1.72 -6.66 14.65
C GLU A 42 -3.25 -6.61 14.78
N ILE A 43 -3.95 -7.69 14.42
CA ILE A 43 -5.39 -7.84 14.69
C ILE A 43 -5.57 -8.71 15.94
N ARG A 44 -6.37 -8.22 16.90
CA ARG A 44 -6.76 -8.92 18.13
C ARG A 44 -8.26 -9.18 18.18
N GLY A 45 -8.69 -10.11 19.03
CA GLY A 45 -10.10 -10.39 19.33
C GLY A 45 -10.62 -11.74 18.83
N GLY A 46 -9.99 -12.32 17.80
CA GLY A 46 -10.35 -13.65 17.27
C GLY A 46 -9.65 -14.83 17.96
N SER A 47 -9.73 -16.01 17.34
CA SER A 47 -9.12 -17.26 17.82
C SER A 47 -7.60 -17.19 18.01
N ARG A 48 -6.92 -16.33 17.23
CA ARG A 48 -5.50 -16.01 17.37
C ARG A 48 -5.22 -14.56 17.03
N ILE A 49 -4.02 -14.11 17.38
CA ILE A 49 -3.51 -12.81 16.98
C ILE A 49 -2.85 -12.93 15.60
N VAL A 50 -3.30 -12.13 14.63
CA VAL A 50 -2.72 -12.06 13.29
C VAL A 50 -1.77 -10.88 13.20
N LYS A 51 -0.53 -11.10 12.74
CA LYS A 51 0.53 -10.08 12.71
C LYS A 51 1.23 -10.02 11.37
N LYS A 52 1.49 -8.80 10.89
CA LYS A 52 2.35 -8.52 9.74
C LYS A 52 3.21 -7.30 10.04
N SER A 53 4.34 -7.19 9.35
CA SER A 53 5.27 -6.06 9.50
C SER A 53 5.75 -5.60 8.14
N THR A 54 6.04 -4.30 8.02
CA THR A 54 6.78 -3.74 6.90
C THR A 54 8.29 -4.03 7.02
N SER A 55 9.05 -3.69 6.00
CA SER A 55 10.52 -3.68 6.05
C SER A 55 11.06 -2.63 7.03
N LEU A 56 12.30 -2.83 7.50
CA LEU A 56 13.00 -1.83 8.29
C LEU A 56 13.49 -0.70 7.38
N GLN A 57 13.13 0.54 7.70
CA GLN A 57 13.50 1.74 6.94
C GLN A 57 14.15 2.78 7.85
N LYS A 58 14.99 3.64 7.26
CA LYS A 58 15.69 4.70 7.99
C LYS A 58 14.79 5.90 8.22
N VAL A 59 15.05 6.62 9.31
CA VAL A 59 14.48 7.95 9.55
C VAL A 59 15.22 8.97 8.69
N VAL A 60 14.49 9.75 7.91
CA VAL A 60 14.98 10.89 7.12
C VAL A 60 14.08 12.08 7.43
N ASP A 61 14.67 13.19 7.89
CA ASP A 61 13.93 14.41 8.24
C ASP A 61 12.73 14.17 9.17
N ASN A 62 12.92 13.31 10.19
CA ASN A 62 11.88 12.93 11.16
C ASN A 62 10.66 12.23 10.52
N VAL A 63 10.86 11.60 9.36
CA VAL A 63 9.86 10.83 8.61
C VAL A 63 10.45 9.47 8.23
N ILE A 64 9.58 8.46 8.12
CA ILE A 64 9.91 7.18 7.47
C ILE A 64 8.82 6.88 6.44
N THR A 65 9.22 6.44 5.24
CA THR A 65 8.33 6.07 4.14
C THR A 65 8.56 4.60 3.77
N TRP A 66 7.46 3.86 3.54
CA TRP A 66 7.50 2.44 3.13
C TRP A 66 6.79 2.17 1.81
N GLU A 67 5.59 2.74 1.64
CA GLU A 67 4.66 2.40 0.55
C GLU A 67 4.35 0.89 0.42
N GLU A 68 4.38 0.16 1.54
CA GLU A 68 4.20 -1.29 1.59
C GLU A 68 2.75 -1.70 1.89
N GLN A 69 2.30 -2.79 1.28
CA GLN A 69 0.95 -3.34 1.49
C GLN A 69 1.01 -4.65 2.29
N LEU A 70 0.24 -4.70 3.37
CA LEU A 70 0.12 -5.86 4.26
C LEU A 70 -1.32 -6.40 4.20
N ALA A 71 -1.47 -7.68 3.90
CA ALA A 71 -2.76 -8.37 3.97
C ALA A 71 -2.84 -9.19 5.27
N LEU A 72 -3.87 -8.91 6.09
CA LEU A 72 -4.14 -9.59 7.35
C LEU A 72 -5.50 -10.27 7.30
N GLU A 73 -5.56 -11.52 7.74
CA GLU A 73 -6.83 -12.24 7.93
C GLU A 73 -7.63 -11.59 9.05
N ALA A 74 -8.85 -11.16 8.74
CA ALA A 74 -9.84 -10.77 9.72
C ALA A 74 -10.59 -12.02 10.16
N LEU A 75 -10.26 -12.50 11.36
CA LEU A 75 -10.90 -13.67 11.94
C LEU A 75 -12.24 -13.28 12.55
N LYS A 76 -13.15 -14.25 12.64
CA LYS A 76 -14.36 -14.12 13.44
C LYS A 76 -14.02 -13.63 14.84
N ASP A 77 -14.83 -12.70 15.33
CA ASP A 77 -14.68 -12.00 16.62
C ASP A 77 -13.46 -11.05 16.70
N ALA A 78 -12.76 -10.78 15.59
CA ALA A 78 -11.74 -9.72 15.55
C ALA A 78 -12.31 -8.37 15.99
N ASN A 79 -11.59 -7.70 16.89
CA ASN A 79 -12.08 -6.54 17.62
C ASN A 79 -11.20 -5.31 17.43
N GLU A 80 -9.88 -5.47 17.40
CA GLU A 80 -8.95 -4.32 17.42
C GLU A 80 -7.82 -4.51 16.40
N LEU A 81 -7.65 -3.52 15.52
CA LEU A 81 -6.45 -3.33 14.70
C LEU A 81 -5.47 -2.44 15.47
N ARG A 82 -4.27 -2.95 15.76
CA ARG A 82 -3.17 -2.17 16.34
C ARG A 82 -2.11 -1.92 15.30
N ILE A 83 -1.72 -0.66 15.18
CA ILE A 83 -0.63 -0.21 14.31
C ILE A 83 0.47 0.32 15.22
N MET A 84 1.67 -0.26 15.12
CA MET A 84 2.79 0.01 16.03
C MET A 84 4.03 0.36 15.23
N LEU A 85 4.56 1.57 15.44
CA LEU A 85 5.91 1.93 15.02
C LEU A 85 6.91 1.26 15.97
N CYS A 86 7.80 0.45 15.41
CA CYS A 86 8.78 -0.33 16.15
C CYS A 86 10.20 0.04 15.74
N GLN A 87 11.13 -0.06 16.69
CA GLN A 87 12.56 -0.03 16.47
C GLN A 87 13.17 -1.37 16.88
N GLU A 88 14.20 -1.82 16.18
CA GLU A 88 14.99 -2.96 16.63
C GLU A 88 15.86 -2.54 17.81
N LYS A 89 15.78 -3.27 18.94
CA LYS A 89 16.82 -3.13 19.97
C LYS A 89 17.98 -4.00 19.58
N LYS A 90 19.15 -3.38 19.40
CA LYS A 90 20.42 -4.08 19.49
C LYS A 90 20.54 -4.62 20.92
N SER A 91 20.59 -5.94 21.04
CA SER A 91 20.91 -6.62 22.28
C SER A 91 22.03 -7.58 21.98
N ASP A 92 23.16 -7.40 22.65
CA ASP A 92 24.36 -8.21 22.40
C ASP A 92 24.25 -9.63 23.00
N GLU A 93 23.28 -9.87 23.88
CA GLU A 93 23.16 -11.13 24.67
C GLU A 93 21.80 -11.84 24.52
N ARG A 94 20.84 -11.27 23.78
CA ARG A 94 19.50 -11.86 23.59
C ARG A 94 19.01 -11.63 22.17
N PRO A 95 18.10 -12.48 21.65
CA PRO A 95 17.47 -12.22 20.35
C PRO A 95 16.88 -10.82 20.35
N ALA A 96 17.19 -10.04 19.30
CA ALA A 96 16.82 -8.65 19.14
C ALA A 96 15.34 -8.44 19.50
N ARG A 97 15.08 -7.75 20.62
CA ARG A 97 13.72 -7.46 21.06
C ARG A 97 13.25 -6.18 20.40
N SER A 98 12.15 -6.23 19.66
CA SER A 98 11.52 -5.02 19.13
C SER A 98 11.04 -4.12 20.28
N SER A 99 11.32 -2.82 20.21
CA SER A 99 10.74 -1.82 21.10
C SER A 99 9.71 -1.02 20.35
N ILE A 100 8.55 -0.77 20.97
CA ILE A 100 7.51 0.07 20.38
C ILE A 100 7.86 1.52 20.69
N VAL A 101 7.95 2.34 19.63
CA VAL A 101 8.19 3.78 19.70
C VAL A 101 6.86 4.50 19.92
N ALA A 102 5.88 4.18 19.10
CA ALA A 102 4.54 4.76 19.13
C ALA A 102 3.51 3.76 18.59
N ALA A 103 2.24 3.91 18.97
CA ALA A 103 1.18 3.02 18.53
C ALA A 103 -0.19 3.70 18.51
N CYS A 104 -1.09 3.18 17.69
CA CYS A 104 -2.52 3.46 17.76
C CYS A 104 -3.34 2.17 17.65
N GLY A 105 -4.59 2.24 18.12
CA GLY A 105 -5.57 1.17 18.04
C GLY A 105 -6.83 1.68 17.39
N ILE A 106 -7.44 0.87 16.52
CA ILE A 106 -8.68 1.15 15.81
C ILE A 106 -9.60 -0.05 16.01
N TYR A 107 -10.85 0.19 16.43
CA TYR A 107 -11.83 -0.89 16.50
C TYR A 107 -12.15 -1.37 15.08
N ILE A 108 -12.12 -2.70 14.88
CA ILE A 108 -12.36 -3.32 13.58
C ILE A 108 -13.76 -2.98 13.09
N ARG A 109 -14.76 -2.96 13.98
CA ARG A 109 -16.14 -2.57 13.64
C ARG A 109 -16.20 -1.19 12.99
N ASP A 110 -15.67 -0.18 13.66
CA ASP A 110 -15.67 1.21 13.19
C ASP A 110 -14.88 1.35 11.88
N LEU A 111 -13.79 0.58 11.75
CA LEU A 111 -12.99 0.57 10.52
C LEU A 111 -13.76 -0.04 9.34
N LEU A 112 -14.46 -1.15 9.54
CA LEU A 112 -15.23 -1.83 8.48
C LEU A 112 -16.42 -0.99 7.99
N GLU A 113 -16.99 -0.13 8.84
CA GLU A 113 -18.01 0.83 8.43
C GLU A 113 -17.44 2.01 7.60
N ALA A 114 -16.13 2.27 7.73
CA ALA A 114 -15.47 3.40 7.11
C ALA A 114 -14.64 3.06 5.85
N VAL A 115 -14.32 1.78 5.61
CA VAL A 115 -13.51 1.37 4.45
C VAL A 115 -14.22 1.68 3.12
N PRO A 116 -13.48 2.09 2.07
CA PRO A 116 -12.02 2.31 2.05
C PRO A 116 -11.59 3.59 2.79
N VAL A 117 -10.47 3.51 3.52
CA VAL A 117 -9.87 4.63 4.24
C VAL A 117 -8.51 4.98 3.64
N ASP A 118 -8.18 6.27 3.52
CA ASP A 118 -6.81 6.79 3.35
C ASP A 118 -6.69 8.06 4.20
N LYS A 119 -6.07 7.93 5.38
CA LYS A 119 -6.04 9.00 6.40
C LYS A 119 -4.77 8.93 7.24
N TYR A 120 -4.47 10.05 7.89
CA TYR A 120 -3.51 10.12 8.98
C TYR A 120 -4.19 9.72 10.30
N PHE A 121 -3.49 8.91 11.10
CA PHE A 121 -3.88 8.53 12.45
C PHE A 121 -2.84 9.01 13.44
N GLU A 122 -3.31 9.54 14.56
CA GLU A 122 -2.46 9.90 15.70
C GLU A 122 -1.87 8.66 16.35
N LEU A 123 -0.56 8.68 16.58
CA LEU A 123 0.15 7.68 17.35
C LEU A 123 0.43 8.21 18.76
N PHE A 124 0.51 7.30 19.72
CA PHE A 124 0.83 7.62 21.10
C PHE A 124 2.02 6.80 21.59
N GLN A 125 2.89 7.42 22.38
CA GLN A 125 4.02 6.76 23.02
C GLN A 125 3.51 5.78 24.08
N PRO A 126 3.88 4.49 24.02
CA PRO A 126 3.50 3.51 25.02
C PRO A 126 3.97 3.94 26.40
N LYS A 127 3.15 3.68 27.42
CA LYS A 127 3.37 4.01 28.86
C LYS A 127 3.23 5.47 29.24
N LEU A 128 3.63 6.41 28.38
CA LEU A 128 3.58 7.84 28.69
C LEU A 128 2.29 8.51 28.21
N GLY A 129 1.61 7.93 27.22
CA GLY A 129 0.38 8.50 26.64
C GLY A 129 0.62 9.85 25.95
N LYS A 130 1.88 10.18 25.65
CA LYS A 130 2.29 11.39 24.95
C LYS A 130 2.16 11.20 23.44
N ASP A 131 2.15 12.32 22.72
CA ASP A 131 2.17 12.35 21.26
C ASP A 131 3.32 11.50 20.71
N GLY A 132 3.00 10.63 19.76
CA GLY A 132 3.94 9.70 19.11
C GLY A 132 4.10 9.95 17.61
N GLY A 133 3.51 11.03 17.09
CA GLY A 133 3.52 11.38 15.68
C GLY A 133 2.22 11.00 14.96
N PHE A 134 2.26 11.01 13.63
CA PHE A 134 1.14 10.61 12.78
C PHE A 134 1.59 9.53 11.80
N ILE A 135 0.71 8.56 11.53
CA ILE A 135 0.92 7.57 10.47
C ILE A 135 -0.15 7.71 9.40
N ARG A 136 0.25 7.74 8.13
CA ARG A 136 -0.68 7.65 7.00
C ARG A 136 -0.84 6.19 6.58
N VAL A 137 -2.06 5.70 6.67
CA VAL A 137 -2.39 4.36 6.15
C VAL A 137 -3.59 4.43 5.23
N SER A 138 -3.54 3.64 4.18
CA SER A 138 -4.72 3.28 3.40
C SER A 138 -5.17 1.89 3.81
N VAL A 139 -6.46 1.72 4.05
CA VAL A 139 -7.07 0.45 4.46
C VAL A 139 -8.23 0.13 3.53
N ASN A 140 -8.24 -1.11 3.06
CA ASN A 140 -9.37 -1.69 2.34
C ASN A 140 -9.74 -3.05 2.95
N TYR A 141 -10.96 -3.50 2.71
CA TYR A 141 -11.44 -4.80 3.17
C TYR A 141 -11.89 -5.64 1.98
N LEU A 142 -11.40 -6.87 1.91
CA LEU A 142 -11.77 -7.84 0.88
C LEU A 142 -12.49 -9.02 1.52
N LEU A 143 -13.63 -9.39 0.94
CA LEU A 143 -14.30 -10.63 1.29
C LEU A 143 -13.48 -11.84 0.79
N PRO A 144 -13.64 -13.03 1.40
CA PRO A 144 -12.84 -14.20 1.02
C PRO A 144 -12.95 -14.60 -0.46
N ASP A 145 -14.10 -14.36 -1.09
CA ASP A 145 -14.37 -14.64 -2.51
C ASP A 145 -13.76 -13.59 -3.46
N GLN A 146 -13.45 -12.39 -2.95
CA GLN A 146 -12.77 -11.33 -3.70
C GLN A 146 -11.25 -11.53 -3.73
N VAL A 147 -10.70 -12.39 -2.87
CA VAL A 147 -9.30 -12.80 -2.91
C VAL A 147 -9.16 -13.90 -3.96
N ARG A 148 -8.64 -13.55 -5.14
CA ARG A 148 -8.31 -14.52 -6.20
C ARG A 148 -7.23 -15.49 -5.71
N ASN A 149 -7.65 -16.57 -5.07
CA ASN A 149 -6.81 -17.74 -4.84
C ASN A 149 -6.63 -18.49 -6.18
N GLY A 150 -5.61 -18.12 -6.95
CA GLY A 150 -5.06 -18.96 -8.02
C GLY A 150 -6.01 -19.37 -9.15
N ALA A 151 -7.04 -18.59 -9.47
CA ALA A 151 -7.85 -18.84 -10.66
C ALA A 151 -6.94 -18.75 -11.91
N PRO A 152 -7.01 -19.71 -12.86
CA PRO A 152 -6.37 -19.56 -14.17
C PRO A 152 -6.86 -18.26 -14.82
N PRO A 153 -6.09 -17.65 -15.74
CA PRO A 153 -6.56 -16.50 -16.50
C PRO A 153 -7.96 -16.82 -17.02
N LEU A 154 -8.92 -15.88 -16.88
CA LEU A 154 -10.19 -16.01 -17.58
C LEU A 154 -9.84 -16.28 -19.04
N GLU A 155 -10.19 -17.48 -19.53
CA GLU A 155 -10.22 -17.72 -20.96
C GLU A 155 -11.08 -16.62 -21.55
N ALA A 156 -10.50 -15.85 -22.46
CA ALA A 156 -11.21 -14.81 -23.16
C ALA A 156 -12.49 -15.43 -23.73
N GLU A 157 -13.63 -14.82 -23.41
CA GLU A 157 -14.92 -15.09 -24.06
C GLU A 157 -14.66 -15.30 -25.57
N PRO A 158 -15.14 -16.41 -26.17
CA PRO A 158 -14.93 -16.65 -27.59
C PRO A 158 -15.49 -15.44 -28.32
N THR A 159 -14.63 -14.70 -29.01
CA THR A 159 -15.05 -13.65 -29.92
C THR A 159 -15.95 -14.34 -30.94
N GLU A 160 -17.26 -14.06 -30.87
CA GLU A 160 -18.24 -14.56 -31.81
C GLU A 160 -17.69 -14.34 -33.23
N LEU A 161 -17.64 -15.44 -33.99
CA LEU A 161 -17.23 -15.44 -35.38
C LEU A 161 -18.06 -14.39 -36.13
N SER A 162 -17.37 -13.38 -36.66
CA SER A 162 -17.94 -12.51 -37.68
C SER A 162 -18.29 -13.34 -38.91
N GLU A 163 -19.54 -13.21 -39.36
CA GLU A 163 -20.03 -13.80 -40.60
C GLU A 163 -19.21 -13.31 -41.81
N PRO A 164 -18.92 -14.16 -42.82
CA PRO A 164 -18.16 -13.73 -43.97
C PRO A 164 -19.00 -12.83 -44.87
N ALA A 165 -18.49 -11.62 -45.11
CA ALA A 165 -19.05 -10.67 -46.06
C ALA A 165 -19.20 -11.29 -47.45
N LYS A 166 -20.42 -11.21 -48.00
CA LYS A 166 -20.73 -11.56 -49.39
C LYS A 166 -19.89 -10.72 -50.35
N LYS A 167 -19.08 -11.39 -51.17
CA LYS A 167 -18.45 -10.85 -52.38
C LYS A 167 -19.54 -10.45 -53.37
N GLU A 168 -19.66 -9.17 -53.68
CA GLU A 168 -20.30 -8.72 -54.90
C GLU A 168 -19.26 -8.18 -55.88
N LYS A 169 -19.27 -8.77 -57.08
CA LYS A 169 -18.32 -8.55 -58.16
C LYS A 169 -18.66 -7.26 -58.90
N GLY A 170 -17.65 -6.41 -59.04
CA GLY A 170 -17.31 -5.81 -60.33
C GLY A 170 -17.84 -4.40 -60.58
N ARG A 171 -16.92 -3.42 -60.55
CA ARG A 171 -16.52 -2.64 -61.73
C ARG A 171 -15.33 -1.75 -61.35
N ALA A 172 -14.14 -2.10 -61.82
CA ALA A 172 -13.13 -1.09 -62.15
C ALA A 172 -13.49 -0.59 -63.60
N PRO A 173 -12.96 0.55 -64.14
CA PRO A 173 -11.61 0.96 -63.81
C PRO A 173 -11.23 2.48 -64.07
N TRP A 174 -10.09 2.94 -63.52
CA TRP A 174 -9.12 3.93 -64.06
C TRP A 174 -9.09 5.39 -63.55
N VAL A 175 -7.83 5.86 -63.33
CA VAL A 175 -7.29 7.23 -63.17
C VAL A 175 -7.64 7.92 -61.82
N GLN A 176 -6.75 8.46 -60.98
CA GLN A 176 -5.48 9.21 -61.09
C GLN A 176 -4.60 8.87 -59.87
N LEU A 177 -3.31 8.51 -60.00
CA LEU A 177 -2.12 9.33 -60.24
C LEU A 177 -1.81 10.43 -59.19
N ALA A 178 -0.92 10.06 -58.26
CA ALA A 178 0.24 10.80 -57.73
C ALA A 178 0.10 12.10 -56.89
N LEU A 179 1.18 12.31 -56.09
CA LEU A 179 1.66 13.49 -55.35
C LEU A 179 1.33 13.47 -53.84
N LEU A 180 2.26 13.69 -52.89
CA LEU A 180 3.59 14.29 -52.94
C LEU A 180 4.42 13.88 -51.71
N ALA A 181 5.73 13.76 -51.90
CA ALA A 181 6.74 13.43 -50.90
C ALA A 181 7.20 14.64 -50.07
N ALA A 182 7.69 14.34 -48.86
CA ALA A 182 8.90 14.84 -48.19
C ALA A 182 9.25 16.35 -48.16
N ALA A 183 9.46 16.84 -46.93
CA ALA A 183 10.60 17.69 -46.54
C ALA A 183 10.77 17.54 -45.01
N ALA A 184 11.79 16.88 -44.46
CA ALA A 184 13.23 17.18 -44.44
C ALA A 184 13.61 18.31 -43.46
N ALA A 185 14.53 17.93 -42.55
CA ALA A 185 15.13 18.63 -41.43
C ALA A 185 15.85 19.96 -41.74
N LEU A 186 16.05 20.77 -40.69
CA LEU A 186 17.30 21.45 -40.25
C LEU A 186 16.89 22.48 -39.15
N ALA A 187 17.62 22.82 -38.09
CA ALA A 187 19.05 22.72 -37.83
C ALA A 187 19.34 22.81 -36.30
N ALA A 188 20.37 22.10 -35.87
CA ALA A 188 21.18 22.44 -34.69
C ALA A 188 22.12 23.61 -35.07
N THR A 189 22.50 24.59 -34.23
CA THR A 189 23.54 24.49 -33.19
C THR A 189 23.93 25.91 -32.69
N ARG A 190 24.53 25.96 -31.47
CA ARG A 190 25.54 26.94 -30.95
C ARG A 190 24.97 28.31 -30.44
N VAL A 191 25.47 28.95 -29.38
CA VAL A 191 26.83 29.08 -28.80
C VAL A 191 26.79 29.36 -27.27
N LEU A 192 27.87 28.93 -26.61
CA LEU A 192 28.39 29.23 -25.26
C LEU A 192 28.63 30.73 -24.90
N ALA A 193 28.92 30.94 -23.60
CA ALA A 193 29.66 32.04 -22.95
C ALA A 193 28.82 33.28 -22.53
N LYS A 194 29.03 33.90 -21.35
CA LYS A 194 30.32 34.17 -20.71
C LYS A 194 30.19 34.47 -19.21
N LYS A 195 31.20 34.05 -18.46
CA LYS A 195 31.52 34.38 -17.06
C LYS A 195 32.36 35.67 -17.05
N ASN A 196 32.08 36.58 -16.13
CA ASN A 196 33.03 37.49 -15.48
C ASN A 196 32.43 37.89 -14.13
#